data_AF-A0A093ZQA8-F1
#
_entry.id   AF-A0A093ZQA8-F1
#
_cell.length_a   1.000
_cell.length_b   1.000
_cell.length_c   1.000
_cell.angle_alpha   90.00
_cell.angle_beta   90.00
_cell.angle_gamma   90.00
#
_symmetry.space_group_name_H-M   'P 1'
#
loop_
_entity.id
_entity.type
_entity.pdbx_description
1 polymer ?
#
loop_
_entity_poly.entity_id
_entity_poly.type
_entity_poly.pdbx_seq_one_letter_code
_entity_poly.pdbx_strand_id
1 'polypeptide(L)'
;EFRTDTQHLASTILSALLTRFSPDLLPYHHHGLANNSFIGLHFRTEIDAINVGYTSFEEQTKAYLSFVSATPIRAIYAASGNTTSLSLFAVEAAKLDPPATVVAKGDLLEGEDKQALEALTWDQQALVDYLVLTKAARFAGVSDSSFSWGIAYARQVVSAEAGTCHSVGGLEEGVQFRDELSTVFGRPRDWHINKLWP
;
A
#
# COMPACT_ATOMS: atom_id res chain seq x y z
N GLU A 1 13.87 -8.38 13.50
CA GLU A 1 14.67 -7.50 12.64
C GLU A 1 14.43 -7.91 11.19
N PHE A 2 14.28 -6.96 10.26
CA PHE A 2 14.08 -7.28 8.84
C PHE A 2 15.40 -7.73 8.19
N ARG A 3 15.33 -8.54 7.13
CA ARG A 3 16.52 -8.99 6.41
C ARG A 3 17.17 -7.81 5.68
N THR A 4 18.49 -7.80 5.62
CA THR A 4 19.25 -6.71 4.98
C THR A 4 18.97 -6.60 3.48
N ASP A 5 18.77 -7.72 2.79
CA ASP A 5 18.43 -7.74 1.36
C ASP A 5 17.07 -7.08 1.09
N THR A 6 16.04 -7.36 1.88
CA THR A 6 14.72 -6.73 1.71
C THR A 6 14.73 -5.24 2.08
N GLN A 7 15.54 -4.84 3.06
CA GLN A 7 15.76 -3.43 3.40
C GLN A 7 16.47 -2.68 2.27
N HIS A 8 17.48 -3.29 1.64
CA HIS A 8 18.18 -2.72 0.49
C HIS A 8 17.21 -2.47 -0.66
N LEU A 9 16.48 -3.52 -1.08
CA LEU A 9 15.52 -3.44 -2.18
C LEU A 9 14.41 -2.42 -1.90
N ALA A 10 13.87 -2.38 -0.69
CA ALA A 10 12.88 -1.38 -0.31
C ALA A 10 13.44 0.05 -0.39
N SER A 11 14.70 0.25 0.01
CA SER A 11 15.37 1.55 -0.07
C SER A 11 15.59 1.98 -1.53
N THR A 12 16.01 1.05 -2.40
CA THR A 12 16.15 1.31 -3.84
C THR A 12 14.79 1.70 -4.45
N ILE A 13 13.72 0.96 -4.15
CA ILE A 13 12.37 1.24 -4.64
C ILE A 13 11.90 2.64 -4.19
N LEU A 14 12.09 2.99 -2.92
CA LEU A 14 11.72 4.30 -2.39
C LEU A 14 12.51 5.43 -3.07
N SER A 15 13.82 5.22 -3.30
CA SER A 15 14.66 6.17 -4.04
C SER A 15 14.18 6.36 -5.48
N ALA A 16 13.83 5.27 -6.17
CA ALA A 16 13.30 5.30 -7.52
C ALA A 16 11.94 6.03 -7.61
N LEU A 17 11.04 5.79 -6.65
CA LEU A 17 9.76 6.49 -6.55
C LEU A 17 9.95 8.00 -6.39
N LEU A 18 10.80 8.41 -5.46
CA LEU A 18 11.07 9.83 -5.22
C LEU A 18 11.72 10.49 -6.43
N THR A 19 12.74 9.86 -7.02
CA THR A 19 13.42 10.38 -8.21
C THR A 19 12.45 10.56 -9.37
N ARG A 20 11.52 9.62 -9.57
CA ARG A 20 10.59 9.63 -10.69
C ARG A 20 9.42 10.59 -10.51
N PHE A 21 8.87 10.69 -9.31
CA PHE A 21 7.59 11.37 -9.07
C PHE A 21 7.67 12.57 -8.14
N SER A 22 8.77 12.75 -7.41
CA SER A 22 8.93 13.85 -6.45
C SER A 22 10.39 14.24 -6.26
N PRO A 23 11.13 14.57 -7.34
CA PRO A 23 12.56 14.86 -7.26
C PRO A 23 12.86 16.06 -6.34
N ASP A 24 11.93 17.00 -6.22
CA ASP A 24 12.04 18.18 -5.35
C ASP A 24 12.01 17.84 -3.85
N LEU A 25 11.60 16.63 -3.48
CA LEU A 25 11.60 16.13 -2.09
C LEU A 25 12.92 15.45 -1.70
N LEU A 26 13.94 15.50 -2.57
CA LEU A 26 15.28 14.99 -2.29
C LEU A 26 16.20 16.09 -1.71
N PRO A 27 17.03 15.77 -0.70
CA PRO A 27 17.06 14.53 0.05
C PRO A 27 15.89 14.43 1.05
N TYR A 28 15.55 13.21 1.45
CA TYR A 28 14.41 12.90 2.30
C TYR A 28 14.54 13.57 3.68
N HIS A 29 13.84 14.68 3.91
CA HIS A 29 14.05 15.52 5.10
C HIS A 29 13.10 15.27 6.28
N HIS A 30 12.13 14.34 6.20
CA HIS A 30 11.12 14.22 7.25
C HIS A 30 10.75 12.79 7.65
N HIS A 31 10.83 12.53 8.97
CA HIS A 31 10.05 11.63 9.83
C HIS A 31 9.55 10.26 9.30
N GLY A 32 10.21 9.66 8.32
CA GLY A 32 9.95 8.27 7.94
C GLY A 32 8.64 8.01 7.18
N LEU A 33 7.95 9.06 6.70
CA LEU A 33 6.87 8.97 5.71
C LEU A 33 7.21 9.83 4.48
N ALA A 34 6.88 9.32 3.30
CA ALA A 34 7.14 9.97 2.02
C ALA A 34 6.08 11.06 1.77
N ASN A 35 6.21 12.15 2.53
CA ASN A 35 5.21 13.21 2.64
C ASN A 35 4.82 13.74 1.25
N ASN A 36 3.54 13.59 0.88
CA ASN A 36 2.96 13.98 -0.41
C ASN A 36 3.59 13.36 -1.69
N SER A 37 4.41 12.32 -1.62
CA SER A 37 5.04 11.78 -2.83
C SER A 37 4.23 10.71 -3.55
N PHE A 38 3.78 9.66 -2.83
CA PHE A 38 3.04 8.55 -3.43
C PHE A 38 1.98 7.95 -2.50
N ILE A 39 0.96 7.35 -3.11
CA ILE A 39 -0.07 6.55 -2.45
C ILE A 39 0.35 5.08 -2.48
N GLY A 40 0.26 4.39 -1.34
CA GLY A 40 0.46 2.95 -1.25
C GLY A 40 -0.88 2.21 -1.32
N LEU A 41 -1.02 1.26 -2.24
CA LEU A 41 -2.20 0.40 -2.34
C LEU A 41 -1.80 -1.06 -2.17
N HIS A 42 -2.58 -1.81 -1.37
CA HIS A 42 -2.42 -3.26 -1.25
C HIS A 42 -3.65 -3.98 -1.78
N PHE A 43 -3.48 -4.81 -2.81
CA PHE A 43 -4.51 -5.68 -3.35
C PHE A 43 -4.32 -7.11 -2.87
N ARG A 44 -5.42 -7.72 -2.41
CA ARG A 44 -5.48 -9.17 -2.13
C ARG A 44 -6.43 -9.82 -3.12
N THR A 45 -5.89 -10.30 -4.23
CA THR A 45 -6.64 -10.85 -5.38
C THR A 45 -6.03 -12.13 -5.95
N GLU A 46 -5.20 -12.80 -5.14
CA GLU A 46 -4.65 -14.11 -5.43
C GLU A 46 -5.74 -15.19 -5.37
N ILE A 47 -5.49 -16.33 -6.02
CA ILE A 47 -6.50 -17.37 -6.20
C ILE A 47 -7.03 -17.93 -4.88
N ASP A 48 -6.19 -18.00 -3.85
CA ASP A 48 -6.57 -18.46 -2.53
C ASP A 48 -7.55 -17.50 -1.85
N ALA A 49 -7.34 -16.18 -1.99
CA ALA A 49 -8.25 -15.15 -1.51
C ALA A 49 -9.61 -15.18 -2.22
N ILE A 50 -9.60 -15.40 -3.54
CA ILE A 50 -10.82 -15.53 -4.35
C ILE A 50 -11.64 -16.74 -3.87
N ASN A 51 -10.99 -17.89 -3.65
CA ASN A 51 -11.65 -19.13 -3.27
C ASN A 51 -12.38 -19.06 -1.92
N VAL A 52 -11.92 -18.19 -1.00
CA VAL A 52 -12.54 -17.99 0.32
C VAL A 52 -13.49 -16.78 0.36
N GLY A 53 -13.77 -16.17 -0.80
CA GLY A 53 -14.72 -15.07 -0.92
C GLY A 53 -14.26 -13.78 -0.23
N TYR A 54 -12.99 -13.42 -0.39
CA TYR A 54 -12.52 -12.08 -0.02
C TYR A 54 -13.13 -11.01 -0.94
N THR A 55 -13.06 -9.75 -0.51
CA THR A 55 -13.52 -8.59 -1.27
C THR A 55 -12.98 -8.65 -2.70
N SER A 56 -13.86 -8.50 -3.70
CA SER A 56 -13.50 -8.74 -5.10
C SER A 56 -12.51 -7.70 -5.63
N PHE A 57 -11.86 -8.00 -6.77
CA PHE A 57 -11.00 -7.02 -7.46
C PHE A 57 -11.76 -5.75 -7.85
N GLU A 58 -13.02 -5.89 -8.28
CA GLU A 58 -13.88 -4.78 -8.68
C GLU A 58 -14.26 -3.91 -7.47
N GLU A 59 -14.59 -4.54 -6.33
CA GLU A 59 -14.87 -3.83 -5.08
C GLU A 59 -13.62 -3.07 -4.59
N GLN A 60 -12.44 -3.70 -4.59
CA GLN A 60 -11.16 -3.07 -4.24
C GLN A 60 -10.84 -1.91 -5.19
N THR A 61 -10.98 -2.11 -6.50
CA THR A 61 -10.72 -1.10 -7.53
C THR A 61 -11.60 0.13 -7.35
N LYS A 62 -12.91 -0.05 -7.18
CA LYS A 62 -13.84 1.06 -6.97
C LYS A 62 -13.47 1.87 -5.72
N ALA A 63 -13.17 1.19 -4.62
CA ALA A 63 -12.77 1.84 -3.37
C ALA A 63 -11.46 2.63 -3.53
N TYR A 64 -10.46 2.02 -4.17
CA TYR A 64 -9.14 2.64 -4.32
C TYR A 64 -9.12 3.80 -5.31
N LEU A 65 -9.91 3.77 -6.39
CA LEU A 65 -10.06 4.91 -7.29
C LEU A 65 -10.69 6.12 -6.56
N SER A 66 -11.69 5.88 -5.72
CA SER A 66 -12.28 6.93 -4.87
C SER A 66 -11.24 7.50 -3.89
N PHE A 67 -10.48 6.62 -3.23
CA PHE A 67 -9.42 6.99 -2.31
C PHE A 67 -8.31 7.85 -2.96
N VAL A 68 -7.87 7.47 -4.16
CA VAL A 68 -6.87 8.23 -4.93
C VAL A 68 -7.43 9.59 -5.38
N SER A 69 -8.70 9.64 -5.78
CA SER A 69 -9.34 10.88 -6.23
C SER A 69 -9.46 11.92 -5.12
N ALA A 70 -9.52 11.49 -3.85
CA ALA A 70 -9.62 12.35 -2.68
C ALA A 70 -8.31 13.04 -2.26
N THR A 71 -7.23 12.91 -3.03
CA THR A 71 -5.93 13.53 -2.78
C THR A 71 -5.35 14.10 -4.08
N PRO A 72 -4.47 15.11 -4.06
CA PRO A 72 -3.76 15.57 -5.25
C PRO A 72 -2.62 14.63 -5.69
N ILE A 73 -2.26 13.62 -4.89
CA ILE A 73 -1.15 12.71 -5.22
C ILE A 73 -1.56 11.78 -6.37
N ARG A 74 -0.69 11.67 -7.38
CA ARG A 74 -0.95 10.88 -8.61
C ARG A 74 0.08 9.79 -8.89
N ALA A 75 1.10 9.65 -8.05
CA ALA A 75 1.97 8.48 -8.05
C ALA A 75 1.42 7.41 -7.12
N ILE A 76 1.27 6.18 -7.61
CA ILE A 76 0.73 5.05 -6.86
C ILE A 76 1.74 3.92 -6.88
N TYR A 77 2.16 3.47 -5.70
CA TYR A 77 2.83 2.18 -5.53
C TYR A 77 1.79 1.14 -5.16
N ALA A 78 1.59 0.13 -6.02
CA ALA A 78 0.60 -0.92 -5.80
C ALA A 78 1.28 -2.28 -5.58
N ALA A 79 0.92 -2.95 -4.50
CA ALA A 79 1.40 -4.29 -4.16
C ALA A 79 0.28 -5.33 -4.32
N SER A 80 0.61 -6.45 -4.95
CA SER A 80 -0.23 -7.64 -5.05
C SER A 80 0.63 -8.84 -5.45
N GLY A 81 0.21 -10.04 -5.06
CA GLY A 81 0.68 -11.29 -5.67
C GLY A 81 0.09 -11.55 -7.07
N ASN A 82 -0.91 -10.77 -7.50
CA ASN A 82 -1.53 -10.90 -8.83
C ASN A 82 -1.20 -9.68 -9.71
N THR A 83 -0.18 -9.81 -10.55
CA THR A 83 0.28 -8.74 -11.44
C THR A 83 -0.77 -8.31 -12.48
N THR A 84 -1.63 -9.22 -12.92
CA THR A 84 -2.74 -8.91 -13.84
C THR A 84 -3.72 -7.91 -13.21
N SER A 85 -4.01 -8.05 -11.91
CA SER A 85 -4.86 -7.10 -11.18
C SER A 85 -4.24 -5.69 -11.18
N LEU A 86 -2.92 -5.60 -11.01
CA LEU A 86 -2.21 -4.31 -11.02
C LEU A 86 -2.27 -3.64 -12.41
N SER A 87 -2.07 -4.41 -13.48
CA SER A 87 -2.17 -3.91 -14.85
C SER A 87 -3.59 -3.40 -15.19
N LEU A 88 -4.62 -4.12 -14.77
CA LEU A 88 -6.01 -3.70 -14.96
C LEU A 88 -6.32 -2.43 -14.16
N PHE A 89 -5.88 -2.37 -12.90
CA PHE A 89 -6.06 -1.18 -12.08
C PHE A 89 -5.34 0.03 -12.66
N ALA A 90 -4.13 -0.14 -13.21
CA ALA A 90 -3.38 0.94 -13.86
C ALA A 90 -4.15 1.57 -15.03
N VAL A 91 -4.88 0.76 -15.82
CA VAL A 91 -5.74 1.27 -16.90
C VAL A 91 -6.87 2.13 -16.35
N GLU A 92 -7.50 1.74 -15.24
CA GLU A 92 -8.57 2.54 -14.63
C GLU A 92 -8.03 3.80 -13.94
N ALA A 93 -6.89 3.71 -13.26
CA ALA A 93 -6.25 4.84 -12.60
C ALA A 93 -5.80 5.93 -13.60
N ALA A 94 -5.42 5.53 -14.81
CA ALA A 94 -5.08 6.45 -15.89
C ALA A 94 -6.28 7.25 -16.44
N LYS A 95 -7.52 6.82 -16.14
CA LYS A 95 -8.76 7.53 -16.54
C LYS A 95 -9.19 8.61 -15.54
N LEU A 96 -8.53 8.70 -14.39
CA LEU A 96 -8.80 9.74 -13.40
C LEU A 96 -8.48 11.13 -13.95
N ASP A 97 -9.04 12.16 -13.31
CA ASP A 97 -8.73 13.56 -13.61
C ASP A 97 -8.17 14.28 -12.36
N PRO A 98 -6.87 14.62 -12.31
CA PRO A 98 -5.84 14.28 -13.30
C PRO A 98 -5.48 12.78 -13.29
N PRO A 99 -4.90 12.23 -14.37
CA PRO A 99 -4.51 10.82 -14.47
C PRO A 99 -3.50 10.41 -13.38
N ALA A 100 -3.64 9.19 -12.85
CA ALA A 100 -2.69 8.62 -11.91
C ALA A 100 -1.79 7.56 -12.58
N THR A 101 -0.53 7.50 -12.14
CA THR A 101 0.46 6.51 -12.59
C THR A 101 0.65 5.43 -11.54
N VAL A 102 0.41 4.18 -11.91
CA VAL A 102 0.60 3.02 -11.04
C VAL A 102 1.93 2.34 -11.39
N VAL A 103 2.72 2.03 -10.37
CA VAL A 103 3.96 1.26 -10.46
C VAL A 103 3.98 0.18 -9.37
N ALA A 104 4.65 -0.92 -9.65
CA ALA A 104 4.95 -1.98 -8.70
C ALA A 104 6.46 -2.13 -8.53
N LYS A 105 6.91 -2.92 -7.54
CA LYS A 105 8.33 -3.20 -7.27
C LYS A 105 9.14 -3.59 -8.51
N GLY A 106 8.56 -4.40 -9.40
CA GLY A 106 9.23 -4.89 -10.61
C GLY A 106 9.48 -3.81 -11.67
N ASP A 107 8.75 -2.68 -11.60
CA ASP A 107 8.88 -1.54 -12.52
C ASP A 107 9.94 -0.53 -12.05
N LEU A 108 10.42 -0.67 -10.81
CA LEU A 108 11.26 0.31 -10.11
C LEU A 108 12.67 -0.22 -9.84
N LEU A 109 12.92 -1.50 -10.14
CA LEU A 109 14.22 -2.14 -9.97
C LEU A 109 14.79 -2.53 -11.33
N GLU A 110 16.11 -2.37 -11.46
CA GLU A 110 16.88 -2.71 -12.65
C GLU A 110 18.14 -3.50 -12.25
N GLY A 111 18.78 -4.13 -13.24
CA GLY A 111 20.07 -4.80 -13.05
C GLY A 111 20.09 -5.84 -11.92
N GLU A 112 21.09 -5.74 -11.05
CA GLU A 112 21.32 -6.66 -9.93
C GLU A 112 20.19 -6.63 -8.90
N ASP A 113 19.59 -5.46 -8.62
CA ASP A 113 18.49 -5.35 -7.66
C ASP A 113 17.23 -6.06 -8.15
N LYS A 114 16.97 -6.02 -9.45
CA LYS A 114 15.85 -6.77 -10.04
C LYS A 114 16.09 -8.28 -9.93
N GLN A 115 17.30 -8.74 -10.23
CA GLN A 115 17.66 -10.16 -10.08
C GLN A 115 17.58 -10.61 -8.61
N ALA A 116 18.01 -9.76 -7.68
CA ALA A 116 17.90 -10.03 -6.26
C ALA A 116 16.43 -10.13 -5.81
N LEU A 117 15.55 -9.25 -6.29
CA LEU A 117 14.11 -9.35 -6.03
C LEU A 117 13.53 -10.65 -6.57
N GLU A 118 13.87 -11.03 -7.80
CA GLU A 118 13.39 -12.26 -8.46
C GLU A 118 13.89 -13.54 -7.77
N ALA A 119 15.04 -13.48 -7.10
CA ALA A 119 15.60 -14.58 -6.31
C ALA A 119 14.90 -14.76 -4.94
N LEU A 120 14.14 -13.78 -4.46
CA LEU A 120 13.39 -13.86 -3.22
C LEU A 120 12.14 -14.74 -3.37
N THR A 121 11.81 -15.48 -2.30
CA THR A 121 10.54 -16.19 -2.23
C THR A 121 9.36 -15.22 -2.19
N TRP A 122 8.15 -15.72 -2.46
CA TRP A 122 6.93 -14.91 -2.46
C TRP A 122 6.74 -14.11 -1.15
N ASP A 123 6.90 -14.74 0.02
CA ASP A 123 6.80 -14.05 1.31
C ASP A 123 7.92 -13.01 1.53
N GLN A 124 9.12 -13.28 1.03
CA GLN A 124 10.24 -12.34 1.12
C GLN A 124 10.02 -11.13 0.21
N GLN A 125 9.42 -11.31 -0.95
CA GLN A 125 8.99 -10.21 -1.81
C GLN A 125 7.87 -9.38 -1.16
N ALA A 126 6.91 -10.04 -0.49
CA ALA A 126 5.87 -9.33 0.27
C ALA A 126 6.47 -8.49 1.41
N LEU A 127 7.60 -8.90 1.99
CA LEU A 127 8.33 -8.10 2.97
C LEU A 127 8.90 -6.80 2.38
N VAL A 128 9.36 -6.83 1.12
CA VAL A 128 9.79 -5.62 0.40
C VAL A 128 8.59 -4.68 0.23
N ASP A 129 7.45 -5.21 -0.23
CA ASP A 129 6.21 -4.41 -0.36
C ASP A 129 5.77 -3.80 0.98
N TYR A 130 5.84 -4.57 2.07
CA TYR A 130 5.51 -4.09 3.41
C TYR A 130 6.36 -2.88 3.79
N LEU A 131 7.68 -2.97 3.62
CA LEU A 131 8.61 -1.89 3.94
C LEU A 131 8.33 -0.64 3.10
N VAL A 132 8.02 -0.78 1.82
CA VAL A 132 7.69 0.36 0.94
C VAL A 132 6.35 0.99 1.33
N LEU A 133 5.31 0.18 1.52
CA LEU A 133 3.95 0.65 1.83
C LEU A 133 3.86 1.36 3.19
N THR A 134 4.63 0.95 4.19
CA THR A 134 4.70 1.66 5.48
C THR A 134 5.23 3.10 5.32
N LYS A 135 5.93 3.42 4.23
CA LYS A 135 6.47 4.76 3.94
C LYS A 135 5.57 5.62 3.06
N ALA A 136 4.44 5.11 2.56
CA ALA A 136 3.57 5.88 1.69
C ALA A 136 3.02 7.16 2.35
N ALA A 137 2.73 8.20 1.57
CA ALA A 137 2.06 9.40 2.07
C ALA A 137 0.68 9.04 2.64
N ARG A 138 -0.08 8.25 1.87
CA ARG A 138 -1.36 7.67 2.25
C ARG A 138 -1.38 6.21 1.87
N PHE A 139 -2.03 5.39 2.67
CA PHE A 139 -2.15 3.95 2.44
C PHE A 139 -3.61 3.52 2.34
N ALA A 140 -3.92 2.64 1.40
CA ALA A 140 -5.16 1.89 1.42
C ALA A 140 -4.94 0.39 1.21
N GLY A 141 -5.73 -0.41 1.93
CA GLY A 141 -5.71 -1.86 1.84
C GLY A 141 -7.09 -2.46 2.03
N VAL A 142 -7.16 -3.79 1.95
CA VAL A 142 -8.40 -4.56 2.08
C VAL A 142 -8.51 -5.24 3.45
N SER A 143 -9.72 -5.23 4.01
CA SER A 143 -10.04 -5.69 5.37
C SER A 143 -9.89 -7.18 5.56
N ASP A 144 -10.00 -7.96 4.49
CA ASP A 144 -9.81 -9.40 4.53
C ASP A 144 -8.33 -9.82 4.69
N SER A 145 -7.38 -8.88 4.57
CA SER A 145 -5.96 -9.19 4.60
C SER A 145 -5.27 -8.68 5.86
N SER A 146 -4.73 -9.61 6.66
CA SER A 146 -3.86 -9.28 7.80
C SER A 146 -2.62 -8.47 7.39
N PHE A 147 -2.16 -8.60 6.14
CA PHE A 147 -1.07 -7.79 5.61
C PHE A 147 -1.44 -6.30 5.56
N SER A 148 -2.65 -5.96 5.08
CA SER A 148 -3.16 -4.58 5.09
C SER A 148 -3.23 -4.02 6.51
N TRP A 149 -3.75 -4.80 7.46
CA TRP A 149 -3.85 -4.41 8.86
C TRP A 149 -2.47 -4.19 9.49
N GLY A 150 -1.51 -5.07 9.21
CA GLY A 150 -0.15 -4.95 9.71
C GLY A 150 0.56 -3.68 9.22
N ILE A 151 0.28 -3.23 7.99
CA ILE A 151 0.80 -1.96 7.46
C ILE A 151 0.12 -0.78 8.15
N ALA A 152 -1.22 -0.78 8.21
CA ALA A 152 -1.97 0.29 8.87
C ALA A 152 -1.50 0.48 10.31
N TYR A 153 -1.33 -0.62 11.06
CA TYR A 153 -0.80 -0.61 12.42
C TYR A 153 0.61 -0.03 12.52
N ALA A 154 1.55 -0.51 11.69
CA ALA A 154 2.93 -0.01 11.74
C ALA A 154 3.03 1.48 11.40
N ARG A 155 2.12 1.99 10.56
CA ARG A 155 2.06 3.40 10.20
C ARG A 155 1.58 4.29 11.35
N GLN A 156 0.75 3.78 12.26
CA GLN A 156 0.24 4.58 13.39
C GLN A 156 1.32 5.06 14.35
N VAL A 157 2.47 4.39 14.43
CA VAL A 157 3.59 4.77 15.32
C VAL A 157 4.09 6.19 15.02
N VAL A 158 3.95 6.66 13.78
CA VAL A 158 4.36 8.00 13.35
C VAL A 158 3.17 8.95 13.18
N SER A 159 1.98 8.54 13.60
CA SER A 159 0.77 9.35 13.51
C SER A 159 0.76 10.48 14.55
N ALA A 160 0.46 11.71 14.12
CA ALA A 160 0.32 12.87 14.98
C ALA A 160 -1.02 12.86 15.74
N GLU A 161 -2.09 12.36 15.13
CA GLU A 161 -3.41 12.24 15.74
C GLU A 161 -3.62 10.89 16.48
N ALA A 162 -3.08 9.79 15.96
CA ALA A 162 -3.44 8.43 16.37
C ALA A 162 -2.41 7.75 17.29
N GLY A 163 -1.72 8.52 18.15
CA GLY A 163 -0.90 7.99 19.26
C GLY A 163 -1.67 7.09 20.26
N THR A 164 -2.92 6.75 19.94
CA THR A 164 -3.86 6.01 20.76
C THR A 164 -4.21 4.62 20.24
N CYS A 165 -3.64 4.16 19.12
CA CYS A 165 -4.10 2.92 18.50
C CYS A 165 -5.65 2.94 18.40
N HIS A 166 -6.28 3.79 17.59
CA HIS A 166 -7.72 3.68 17.34
C HIS A 166 -8.07 4.10 15.90
N SER A 167 -9.21 3.60 15.39
CA SER A 167 -9.84 4.14 14.18
C SER A 167 -10.65 5.38 14.52
N VAL A 168 -10.80 6.30 13.57
CA VAL A 168 -11.80 7.38 13.69
C VAL A 168 -13.22 6.80 13.75
N GLY A 169 -14.11 7.46 14.48
CA GLY A 169 -15.53 7.10 14.55
C GLY A 169 -16.31 7.46 13.28
N GLY A 170 -17.53 6.93 13.15
CA GLY A 170 -18.44 7.26 12.05
C GLY A 170 -17.94 6.83 10.67
N LEU A 171 -17.43 5.60 10.57
CA LEU A 171 -16.95 5.03 9.31
C LEU A 171 -18.10 4.85 8.32
N GLU A 172 -17.80 5.13 7.05
CA GLU A 172 -18.70 4.89 5.93
C GLU A 172 -18.87 3.38 5.69
N GLU A 173 -19.98 3.01 5.05
CA GLU A 173 -20.19 1.62 4.64
C GLU A 173 -19.04 1.14 3.76
N GLY A 174 -18.50 -0.04 4.06
CA GLY A 174 -17.34 -0.60 3.36
C GLY A 174 -15.99 -0.06 3.82
N VAL A 175 -15.92 0.72 4.90
CA VAL A 175 -14.68 1.12 5.57
C VAL A 175 -14.61 0.46 6.94
N GLN A 176 -13.54 -0.32 7.19
CA GLN A 176 -13.34 -1.03 8.45
C GLN A 176 -12.37 -0.33 9.40
N PHE A 177 -11.51 0.52 8.85
CA PHE A 177 -10.57 1.31 9.64
C PHE A 177 -10.17 2.55 8.85
N ARG A 178 -10.03 3.67 9.56
CA ARG A 178 -9.49 4.91 9.00
C ARG A 178 -8.74 5.69 10.08
N ASP A 179 -7.56 6.17 9.74
CA ASP A 179 -6.84 7.22 10.46
C ASP A 179 -6.30 8.26 9.46
N GLU A 180 -5.44 9.17 9.92
CA GLU A 180 -4.86 10.22 9.07
C GLU A 180 -3.95 9.65 7.96
N LEU A 181 -3.39 8.44 8.14
CA LEU A 181 -2.38 7.83 7.28
C LEU A 181 -2.92 6.70 6.39
N SER A 182 -3.98 6.03 6.82
CA SER A 182 -4.36 4.71 6.35
C SER A 182 -5.88 4.52 6.32
N THR A 183 -6.38 3.86 5.26
CA THR A 183 -7.77 3.42 5.16
C THR A 183 -7.84 1.94 4.80
N VAL A 184 -8.60 1.15 5.55
CA VAL A 184 -8.84 -0.26 5.24
C VAL A 184 -10.28 -0.44 4.79
N PHE A 185 -10.46 -0.82 3.53
CA PHE A 185 -11.76 -1.02 2.88
C PHE A 185 -12.19 -2.48 2.90
N GLY A 186 -13.49 -2.74 2.79
CA GLY A 186 -14.06 -4.07 2.66
C GLY A 186 -15.11 -4.34 3.72
N ARG A 187 -15.49 -5.61 3.81
CA ARG A 187 -16.57 -6.06 4.70
C ARG A 187 -16.08 -6.22 6.14
N PRO A 188 -16.98 -6.08 7.14
CA PRO A 188 -16.63 -6.40 8.52
C PRO A 188 -16.21 -7.85 8.64
N ARG A 189 -15.03 -8.05 9.21
CA ARG A 189 -14.57 -9.37 9.64
C ARG A 189 -14.33 -9.31 11.15
N ASP A 190 -14.91 -10.28 11.84
CA ASP A 190 -14.85 -10.46 13.28
C ASP A 190 -13.43 -10.70 13.82
N TRP A 191 -12.50 -11.10 12.96
CA TRP A 191 -11.16 -11.56 13.36
C TRP A 191 -10.02 -10.54 13.28
N HIS A 192 -10.23 -9.29 12.84
CA HIS A 192 -9.12 -8.35 12.65
C HIS A 192 -9.14 -7.21 13.67
N ILE A 193 -10.19 -6.39 13.69
CA ILE A 193 -10.21 -5.19 14.55
C ILE A 193 -10.23 -5.51 16.05
N ASN A 194 -10.82 -6.63 16.46
CA ASN A 194 -10.93 -7.03 17.88
C ASN A 194 -9.87 -8.05 18.33
N LYS A 195 -8.99 -8.50 17.42
CA LYS A 195 -8.01 -9.58 17.69
C LYS A 195 -6.57 -9.17 17.37
N LEU A 196 -6.38 -8.26 16.42
CA LEU A 196 -5.08 -7.67 16.11
C LEU A 196 -4.84 -6.37 16.89
N TRP A 197 -5.85 -5.91 17.62
CA TRP A 197 -5.84 -4.70 18.42
C TRP A 197 -5.96 -5.07 19.90
N PRO A 198 -5.05 -4.62 20.77
CA PRO A 198 -5.09 -4.93 22.20
C PRO A 198 -6.31 -4.32 22.90
#